data_AF-A0A914IMP3-F1
#
_entry.id   AF-A0A914IMP3-F1
#
_cell.length_a   1.000
_cell.length_b   1.000
_cell.length_c   1.000
_cell.angle_alpha   90.00
_cell.angle_beta   90.00
_cell.angle_gamma   90.00
#
_symmetry.space_group_name_H-M   'P 1'
#
loop_
_entity.id
_entity.type
_entity.pdbx_description
1 polymer ?
#
loop_
_entity_poly.entity_id
_entity_poly.type
_entity_poly.pdbx_seq_one_letter_code
_entity_poly.pdbx_strand_id
1 'polypeptide(L)'
;MKNAKDEPLALIPTSSLVQVSVSRAAVDYMLDELDLTTYIQTIERGFYGFDELFMATLNANPELGLPGGFTNDCIKKGVLSRTITRYTAWDADEGHCESNLKRHSMCVFGMEDLLRMRLKYFLFANKMAQDYDFGAVDCMAEKIFNLTYREPYKQYYDYEFYEELPV
;
A
#
# COMPACT_ATOMS: atom_id res chain seq x y z
N MET A 1 -2.72 0.61 26.16
CA MET A 1 -2.74 -0.72 25.49
C MET A 1 -3.30 -1.74 26.45
N LYS A 2 -4.53 -2.20 26.24
CA LYS A 2 -5.17 -3.24 27.06
C LYS A 2 -5.59 -4.39 26.15
N ASN A 3 -4.81 -5.47 26.16
CA ASN A 3 -5.33 -6.81 25.90
C ASN A 3 -5.64 -7.44 27.27
N ALA A 4 -6.26 -8.63 27.29
CA ALA A 4 -6.72 -9.35 28.50
C ALA A 4 -5.64 -9.68 29.57
N LYS A 5 -4.47 -9.04 29.56
CA LYS A 5 -3.44 -8.95 30.62
C LYS A 5 -2.81 -7.55 30.55
N ASP A 6 -2.93 -6.79 31.64
CA ASP A 6 -2.60 -5.35 31.80
C ASP A 6 -1.09 -5.00 31.72
N GLU A 7 -0.45 -5.10 30.55
CA GLU A 7 0.90 -4.54 30.33
C GLU A 7 1.05 -3.96 28.91
N PRO A 8 1.67 -2.77 28.75
CA PRO A 8 1.86 -2.17 27.43
C PRO A 8 2.77 -3.01 26.54
N LEU A 9 2.30 -3.33 25.33
CA LEU A 9 3.06 -4.09 24.33
C LEU A 9 4.18 -3.25 23.74
N ALA A 10 5.40 -3.79 23.75
CA ALA A 10 6.54 -3.20 23.05
C ALA A 10 6.51 -3.57 21.56
N LEU A 11 5.91 -2.71 20.75
CA LEU A 11 5.83 -2.91 19.30
C LEU A 11 7.17 -2.62 18.61
N ILE A 12 7.48 -3.37 17.56
CA ILE A 12 8.62 -3.11 16.66
C ILE A 12 8.17 -2.11 15.60
N PRO A 13 8.73 -0.87 15.57
CA PRO A 13 8.38 0.12 14.57
C PRO A 13 8.70 -0.40 13.17
N THR A 14 7.72 -0.33 12.28
CA THR A 14 7.85 -0.75 10.88
C THR A 14 7.40 0.41 10.00
N SER A 15 8.14 0.68 8.93
CA SER A 15 7.83 1.73 7.96
C SER A 15 7.35 1.12 6.64
N SER A 16 6.37 1.77 6.02
CA SER A 16 5.86 1.46 4.68
C SER A 16 5.23 2.70 4.04
N LEU A 17 4.45 2.50 2.98
CA LEU A 17 3.67 3.55 2.34
C LEU A 17 2.40 3.87 3.14
N VAL A 18 1.84 5.05 2.93
CA VAL A 18 0.64 5.53 3.65
C VAL A 18 -0.67 4.87 3.19
N GLN A 19 -0.69 4.26 2.01
CA GLN A 19 -1.87 3.56 1.48
C GLN A 19 -1.84 2.09 1.85
N VAL A 20 -2.97 1.62 2.37
CA VAL A 20 -3.14 0.23 2.79
C VAL A 20 -4.43 -0.37 2.25
N SER A 21 -4.41 -1.68 2.05
CA SER A 21 -5.60 -2.51 1.86
C SER A 21 -5.79 -3.33 3.13
N VAL A 22 -6.90 -3.16 3.82
CA VAL A 22 -7.20 -3.84 5.08
C VAL A 22 -8.58 -4.47 5.03
N SER A 23 -8.73 -5.61 5.70
CA SER A 23 -10.02 -6.29 5.81
C SER A 23 -10.98 -5.51 6.72
N ARG A 24 -12.29 -5.71 6.53
CA ARG A 24 -13.30 -5.15 7.45
C ARG A 24 -13.06 -5.61 8.89
N ALA A 25 -12.67 -6.86 9.09
CA ALA A 25 -12.36 -7.40 10.41
C ALA A 25 -11.18 -6.68 11.07
N ALA A 26 -10.15 -6.30 10.29
CA ALA A 26 -9.04 -5.49 10.80
C ALA A 26 -9.52 -4.11 11.26
N VAL A 27 -10.40 -3.47 10.48
CA VAL A 27 -10.98 -2.16 10.82
C VAL A 27 -11.79 -2.24 12.11
N ASP A 28 -12.71 -3.20 12.21
CA ASP A 28 -13.53 -3.40 13.40
C ASP A 28 -12.63 -3.67 14.63
N TYR A 29 -11.62 -4.53 14.49
CA TYR A 29 -10.67 -4.81 15.57
C TYR A 29 -9.87 -3.57 16.02
N MET A 30 -9.43 -2.73 15.08
CA MET A 30 -8.72 -1.48 15.39
C MET A 30 -9.59 -0.46 16.12
N LEU A 31 -10.87 -0.40 15.81
CA LEU A 31 -11.79 0.59 16.36
C LEU A 31 -12.42 0.15 17.68
N ASP A 32 -12.75 -1.14 17.79
CA ASP A 32 -13.59 -1.65 18.87
C ASP A 32 -12.79 -2.41 19.93
N GLU A 33 -11.67 -3.04 19.57
CA GLU A 33 -10.91 -3.94 20.45
C GLU A 33 -9.53 -3.40 20.86
N LEU A 34 -8.82 -2.70 19.95
CA LEU A 34 -7.48 -2.17 20.22
C LEU A 34 -7.52 -0.79 20.89
N ASP A 35 -6.94 -0.69 22.10
CA ASP A 35 -6.59 0.61 22.68
C ASP A 35 -5.29 1.15 22.06
N LEU A 36 -5.44 1.94 20.99
CA LEU A 36 -4.37 2.60 20.25
C LEU A 36 -3.90 3.92 20.87
N THR A 37 -4.47 4.36 22.00
CA THR A 37 -4.19 5.69 22.60
C THR A 37 -2.70 5.91 22.83
N THR A 38 -2.05 4.95 23.51
CA THR A 38 -0.61 5.04 23.81
C THR A 38 0.22 5.03 22.52
N TYR A 39 -0.21 4.25 21.52
CA TYR A 39 0.51 4.13 20.26
C TYR A 39 0.46 5.45 19.46
N ILE A 40 -0.75 6.00 19.26
CA ILE A 40 -0.98 7.27 18.58
C ILE A 40 -0.19 8.40 19.26
N GLN A 41 -0.32 8.53 20.58
CA GLN A 41 0.42 9.55 21.34
C GLN A 41 1.94 9.38 21.23
N THR A 42 2.43 8.15 21.05
CA THR A 42 3.87 7.90 20.90
C THR A 42 4.37 8.33 19.53
N ILE A 43 3.66 7.97 18.46
CA ILE A 43 4.09 8.32 17.09
C ILE A 43 3.88 9.81 16.79
N GLU A 44 2.88 10.46 17.39
CA GLU A 44 2.63 11.91 17.27
C GLU A 44 3.74 12.75 17.93
N ARG A 45 4.43 12.20 18.94
CA ARG A 45 5.62 12.84 19.53
C ARG A 45 6.86 12.70 18.64
N GLY A 46 6.80 11.81 17.65
CA GLY A 46 7.88 11.56 16.70
C GLY A 46 8.06 12.70 15.69
N PHE A 47 9.07 12.53 14.83
CA PHE A 47 9.33 13.43 13.71
C PHE A 47 8.63 12.93 12.42
N TYR A 48 8.74 13.73 11.37
CA TYR A 48 8.25 13.55 9.99
C TYR A 48 7.97 12.09 9.55
N GLY A 49 6.81 11.86 8.92
CA GLY A 49 6.46 10.57 8.30
C GLY A 49 5.80 9.55 9.23
N PHE A 50 5.10 9.99 10.28
CA PHE A 50 4.43 9.06 11.21
C PHE A 50 3.27 8.28 10.55
N ASP A 51 2.67 8.82 9.49
CA ASP A 51 1.69 8.18 8.64
C ASP A 51 2.27 6.98 7.87
N GLU A 52 3.58 6.97 7.62
CA GLU A 52 4.32 5.83 7.07
C GLU A 52 4.67 4.76 8.12
N LEU A 53 4.42 5.02 9.40
CA LEU A 53 4.66 4.07 10.51
C LEU A 53 3.38 3.41 11.01
N PHE A 54 2.27 4.15 11.03
CA PHE A 54 1.04 3.76 11.74
C PHE A 54 0.54 2.37 11.32
N MET A 55 0.07 2.23 10.08
CA MET A 55 -0.50 0.96 9.62
C MET A 55 0.54 -0.14 9.44
N ALA A 56 1.76 0.22 9.03
CA ALA A 56 2.85 -0.72 8.82
C ALA A 56 3.24 -1.43 10.13
N THR A 57 3.31 -0.67 11.23
CA THR A 57 3.58 -1.23 12.56
C THR A 57 2.43 -2.10 13.04
N LEU A 58 1.18 -1.66 12.88
CA LEU A 58 0.03 -2.48 13.29
C LEU A 58 -0.03 -3.83 12.56
N ASN A 59 0.25 -3.83 11.25
CA ASN A 59 0.24 -5.05 10.44
C ASN A 59 1.43 -5.98 10.72
N ALA A 60 2.60 -5.47 11.09
CA ALA A 60 3.83 -6.27 11.23
C ALA A 60 4.14 -6.71 12.68
N ASN A 61 3.19 -6.58 13.60
CA ASN A 61 3.35 -6.98 15.00
C ASN A 61 2.32 -8.05 15.38
N PRO A 62 2.68 -9.35 15.31
CA PRO A 62 1.73 -10.45 15.51
C PRO A 62 1.12 -10.50 16.92
N GLU A 63 1.81 -9.92 17.92
CA GLU A 63 1.33 -9.76 19.30
C GLU A 63 0.02 -8.95 19.39
N LEU A 64 -0.28 -8.12 18.37
CA LEU A 64 -1.53 -7.37 18.30
C LEU A 64 -2.72 -8.23 17.90
N GLY A 65 -2.51 -9.41 17.31
CA GLY A 65 -3.61 -10.26 16.85
C GLY A 65 -4.49 -9.61 15.78
N LEU A 66 -3.98 -8.61 15.06
CA LEU A 66 -4.74 -7.87 14.04
C LEU A 66 -5.18 -8.82 12.92
N PRO A 67 -6.48 -8.90 12.58
CA PRO A 67 -6.95 -9.75 11.48
C PRO A 67 -6.29 -9.40 10.13
N GLY A 68 -5.57 -10.34 9.54
CA GLY A 68 -4.78 -10.12 8.31
C GLY A 68 -3.46 -9.38 8.53
N GLY A 69 -3.00 -9.27 9.78
CA GLY A 69 -1.63 -8.89 10.12
C GLY A 69 -0.67 -10.07 9.96
N PHE A 70 0.61 -9.77 9.76
CA PHE A 70 1.68 -10.72 9.47
C PHE A 70 2.88 -10.56 10.43
N THR A 71 3.82 -11.51 10.40
CA THR A 71 5.02 -11.46 11.26
C THR A 71 6.10 -10.53 10.69
N ASN A 72 6.94 -9.98 11.55
CA ASN A 72 8.09 -9.16 11.12
C ASN A 72 9.35 -9.98 10.75
N ASP A 73 9.23 -11.29 10.54
CA ASP A 73 10.39 -12.16 10.30
C ASP A 73 11.10 -11.83 8.98
N CYS A 74 10.35 -11.53 7.92
CA CYS A 74 10.91 -11.10 6.64
C CYS A 74 11.62 -9.75 6.78
N ILE A 75 10.98 -8.79 7.47
CA ILE A 75 11.51 -7.44 7.68
C ILE A 75 12.82 -7.49 8.48
N LYS A 76 12.87 -8.32 9.53
CA LYS A 76 14.09 -8.56 10.33
C LYS A 76 15.25 -9.13 9.51
N LYS A 77 14.95 -9.84 8.42
CA LYS A 77 15.94 -10.39 7.48
C LYS A 77 16.28 -9.41 6.34
N GLY A 78 15.77 -8.18 6.37
CA GLY A 78 15.95 -7.19 5.31
C GLY A 78 15.15 -7.46 4.05
N VAL A 79 14.15 -8.36 4.12
CA VAL A 79 13.26 -8.67 3.00
C VAL A 79 12.04 -7.76 3.05
N LEU A 80 11.82 -7.00 1.98
CA LEU A 80 10.64 -6.16 1.82
C LEU A 80 9.39 -7.04 1.67
N SER A 81 8.35 -6.74 2.45
CA SER A 81 7.05 -7.39 2.28
C SER A 81 6.40 -6.91 0.98
N ARG A 82 5.89 -7.85 0.17
CA ARG A 82 5.18 -7.52 -1.07
C ARG A 82 3.81 -6.90 -0.72
N THR A 83 3.39 -5.89 -1.47
CA THR A 83 2.06 -5.27 -1.35
C THR A 83 1.46 -5.07 -2.73
N ILE A 84 0.13 -5.15 -2.82
CA ILE A 84 -0.62 -4.88 -4.05
C ILE A 84 -1.38 -3.55 -3.99
N THR A 85 -1.30 -2.81 -2.89
CA THR A 85 -2.21 -1.66 -2.69
C THR A 85 -1.95 -0.55 -3.71
N ARG A 86 -0.68 -0.16 -3.88
CA ARG A 86 -0.34 1.03 -4.67
C ARG A 86 0.99 0.85 -5.39
N TYR A 87 0.98 1.01 -6.70
CA TYR A 87 2.16 1.21 -7.51
C TYR A 87 2.64 2.66 -7.42
N THR A 88 3.93 2.86 -7.18
CA THR A 88 4.61 4.15 -7.28
C THR A 88 5.96 3.94 -7.92
N ALA A 89 6.30 4.77 -8.88
CA ALA A 89 7.63 4.80 -9.46
C ALA A 89 8.42 5.95 -8.81
N TRP A 90 9.48 5.61 -8.09
CA TRP A 90 10.37 6.59 -7.45
C TRP A 90 11.59 6.86 -8.31
N ASP A 91 12.20 8.03 -8.12
CA ASP A 91 13.44 8.40 -8.81
C ASP A 91 14.61 7.46 -8.55
N ALA A 92 14.65 6.83 -7.37
CA ALA A 92 15.68 5.87 -6.99
C ALA A 92 15.54 4.52 -7.73
N ASP A 93 14.36 4.23 -8.29
CA ASP A 93 14.08 2.98 -9.00
C ASP A 93 14.48 3.15 -10.48
N GLU A 94 15.80 3.16 -10.75
CA GLU A 94 16.49 3.18 -12.06
C GLU A 94 15.64 3.42 -13.34
N GLY A 95 14.96 4.58 -13.41
CA GLY A 95 14.54 5.20 -14.67
C GLY A 95 13.25 4.71 -15.32
N HIS A 96 12.13 4.60 -14.58
CA HIS A 96 10.84 4.22 -15.18
C HIS A 96 9.76 5.29 -15.00
N CYS A 97 9.99 6.45 -15.61
CA CYS A 97 9.01 7.53 -15.73
C CYS A 97 9.07 8.08 -17.16
N GLU A 98 8.35 7.43 -18.06
CA GLU A 98 8.38 7.71 -19.51
C GLU A 98 7.75 9.07 -19.82
N SER A 99 6.82 9.55 -18.97
CA SER A 99 6.31 10.92 -19.03
C SER A 99 7.38 11.99 -18.79
N ASN A 100 8.54 11.61 -18.25
CA ASN A 100 9.60 12.50 -17.78
C ASN A 100 9.15 13.54 -16.73
N LEU A 101 7.96 13.37 -16.14
CA LEU A 101 7.40 14.31 -15.19
C LEU A 101 7.47 13.75 -13.77
N LYS A 102 8.14 14.49 -12.90
CA LYS A 102 8.39 14.10 -11.51
C LYS A 102 7.93 15.19 -10.57
N ARG A 103 7.38 14.79 -9.42
CA ARG A 103 7.04 15.72 -8.34
C ARG A 103 7.32 15.04 -7.01
N HIS A 104 8.14 15.66 -6.16
CA HIS A 104 8.60 15.08 -4.89
C HIS A 104 9.21 13.67 -5.07
N SER A 105 10.06 13.52 -6.09
CA SER A 105 10.75 12.27 -6.42
C SER A 105 9.88 11.07 -6.81
N MET A 106 8.59 11.31 -7.08
CA MET A 106 7.65 10.34 -7.63
C MET A 106 7.28 10.70 -9.07
N CYS A 107 7.19 9.70 -9.94
CA CYS A 107 6.67 9.86 -11.30
C CYS A 107 5.21 10.32 -11.27
N VAL A 108 4.89 11.28 -12.14
CA VAL A 108 3.53 11.60 -12.56
C VAL A 108 3.28 10.85 -13.86
N PHE A 109 2.50 9.79 -13.81
CA PHE A 109 2.25 8.93 -14.96
C PHE A 109 1.52 9.70 -16.07
N GLY A 110 2.08 9.64 -17.28
CA GLY A 110 1.48 10.10 -18.52
C GLY A 110 1.00 8.92 -19.38
N MET A 111 0.50 9.21 -20.58
CA MET A 111 0.09 8.19 -21.54
C MET A 111 1.23 7.22 -21.90
N GLU A 112 2.46 7.74 -21.92
CA GLU A 112 3.69 7.01 -22.22
C GLU A 112 3.96 5.88 -21.21
N ASP A 113 3.49 6.03 -19.97
CA ASP A 113 3.69 5.06 -18.89
C ASP A 113 2.66 3.92 -18.93
N LEU A 114 1.50 4.10 -19.58
CA LEU A 114 0.34 3.20 -19.46
C LEU A 114 0.65 1.76 -19.87
N LEU A 115 1.46 1.57 -20.93
CA LEU A 115 1.84 0.23 -21.39
C LEU A 115 2.66 -0.53 -20.34
N ARG A 116 3.49 0.18 -19.57
CA ARG A 116 4.30 -0.39 -18.52
C ARG A 116 3.49 -0.61 -17.24
N MET A 117 2.58 0.30 -16.93
CA MET A 117 1.64 0.18 -15.82
C MET A 117 0.75 -1.07 -15.94
N ARG A 118 0.37 -1.46 -17.17
CA ARG A 118 -0.38 -2.70 -17.43
C ARG A 118 0.28 -3.96 -16.89
N LEU A 119 1.60 -3.97 -16.75
CA LEU A 119 2.37 -5.15 -16.30
C LEU A 119 2.51 -5.22 -14.79
N LYS A 120 1.87 -4.33 -14.05
CA LYS A 120 2.03 -4.19 -12.60
C LYS A 120 0.84 -4.84 -11.88
N TYR A 121 1.12 -5.56 -10.79
CA TYR A 121 0.13 -6.32 -10.01
C TYR A 121 -0.58 -5.49 -8.92
N PHE A 122 -0.58 -4.16 -9.03
CA PHE A 122 -1.15 -3.30 -8.00
C PHE A 122 -2.59 -2.91 -8.35
N LEU A 123 -3.41 -2.74 -7.32
CA LEU A 123 -4.81 -2.30 -7.42
C LEU A 123 -4.93 -0.84 -7.85
N PHE A 124 -4.01 0.00 -7.36
CA PHE A 124 -3.95 1.43 -7.67
C PHE A 124 -2.56 1.84 -8.10
N ALA A 125 -2.46 2.99 -8.77
CA ALA A 125 -1.20 3.63 -9.11
C ALA A 125 -1.20 5.09 -8.64
N ASN A 126 -0.05 5.57 -8.19
CA ASN A 126 0.16 6.96 -7.80
C ASN A 126 1.43 7.52 -8.45
N LYS A 127 1.38 8.68 -9.14
CA LYS A 127 0.25 9.61 -9.33
C LYS A 127 -0.05 9.88 -10.79
N MET A 128 -1.31 10.24 -11.08
CA MET A 128 -1.74 10.83 -12.34
C MET A 128 -2.31 12.21 -12.03
N ALA A 129 -2.18 13.16 -12.95
CA ALA A 129 -2.67 14.51 -12.75
C ALA A 129 -3.16 15.10 -14.07
N GLN A 130 -4.43 15.49 -14.08
CA GLN A 130 -5.17 15.97 -15.26
C GLN A 130 -4.53 17.21 -15.89
N ASP A 131 -4.00 18.12 -15.07
CA ASP A 131 -3.33 19.35 -15.53
C ASP A 131 -2.05 19.07 -16.32
N TYR A 132 -1.48 17.87 -16.20
CA TYR A 132 -0.27 17.47 -16.92
C TYR A 132 -0.59 16.57 -18.10
N ASP A 133 -1.40 15.54 -17.88
CA ASP A 133 -1.83 14.64 -18.95
C ASP A 133 -3.24 14.12 -18.66
N PHE A 134 -4.23 14.80 -19.23
CA PHE A 134 -5.62 14.36 -19.17
C PHE A 134 -5.83 13.07 -19.97
N GLY A 135 -5.07 12.86 -21.05
CA GLY A 135 -5.17 11.67 -21.88
C GLY A 135 -4.79 10.40 -21.12
N ALA A 136 -3.82 10.48 -20.21
CA ALA A 136 -3.46 9.37 -19.32
C ALA A 136 -4.63 8.95 -18.43
N VAL A 137 -5.33 9.92 -17.84
CA VAL A 137 -6.50 9.70 -16.97
C VAL A 137 -7.67 9.14 -17.78
N ASP A 138 -7.95 9.72 -18.94
CA ASP A 138 -9.07 9.32 -19.80
C ASP A 138 -8.85 7.91 -20.39
N CYS A 139 -7.66 7.62 -20.92
CA CYS A 139 -7.31 6.29 -21.41
C CYS A 139 -7.42 5.22 -20.31
N MET A 140 -6.97 5.52 -19.09
CA MET A 140 -7.08 4.57 -17.97
C MET A 140 -8.55 4.35 -17.58
N ALA A 141 -9.37 5.40 -17.54
CA ALA A 141 -10.80 5.30 -17.28
C ALA A 141 -11.51 4.46 -18.35
N GLU A 142 -11.23 4.71 -19.63
CA GLU A 142 -11.78 3.91 -20.74
C GLU A 142 -11.31 2.46 -20.67
N LYS A 143 -10.04 2.22 -20.32
CA LYS A 143 -9.51 0.87 -20.15
C LYS A 143 -10.24 0.10 -19.05
N ILE A 144 -10.46 0.71 -17.89
CA ILE A 144 -11.23 0.12 -16.80
C ILE A 144 -12.66 -0.16 -17.27
N PHE A 145 -13.33 0.80 -17.89
CA PHE A 145 -14.68 0.64 -18.42
C PHE A 145 -14.78 -0.52 -19.42
N ASN A 146 -13.85 -0.60 -20.37
CA ASN A 146 -13.81 -1.67 -21.37
C ASN A 146 -13.58 -3.04 -20.71
N LEU A 147 -12.66 -3.15 -19.73
CA LEU A 147 -12.43 -4.39 -18.98
C LEU A 147 -13.64 -4.81 -18.14
N THR A 148 -14.43 -3.87 -17.62
CA THR A 148 -15.60 -4.18 -16.80
C THR A 148 -16.82 -4.55 -17.64
N TYR A 149 -17.10 -3.81 -18.72
CA TYR A 149 -18.40 -3.87 -19.40
C TYR A 149 -18.35 -4.44 -20.82
N ARG A 150 -17.21 -4.35 -21.52
CA ARG A 150 -17.11 -4.77 -22.93
C ARG A 150 -16.29 -6.03 -23.13
N GLU A 151 -15.27 -6.23 -22.32
CA GLU A 151 -14.26 -7.28 -22.48
C GLU A 151 -13.95 -8.03 -21.17
N PRO A 152 -14.95 -8.45 -20.37
CA PRO A 152 -14.69 -9.09 -19.08
C PRO A 152 -13.86 -10.38 -19.18
N TYR A 153 -13.95 -11.07 -20.32
CA TYR A 153 -13.18 -12.29 -20.60
C TYR A 153 -11.70 -12.06 -20.94
N LYS A 154 -11.28 -10.80 -21.18
CA LYS A 154 -9.88 -10.46 -21.47
C LYS A 154 -9.05 -10.18 -20.20
N GLN A 155 -9.67 -10.29 -19.03
CA GLN A 155 -8.98 -10.13 -17.76
C GLN A 155 -8.10 -11.37 -17.50
N TYR A 156 -6.79 -11.16 -17.47
CA TYR A 156 -5.83 -12.18 -17.04
C TYR A 156 -5.36 -11.83 -15.62
N TYR A 157 -5.57 -12.76 -14.69
CA TYR A 157 -5.09 -12.64 -13.32
C TYR A 157 -3.95 -13.63 -13.12
N ASP A 158 -2.85 -13.12 -12.59
CA ASP A 158 -1.72 -13.93 -12.15
C ASP A 158 -2.04 -14.52 -10.78
N TYR A 159 -2.82 -15.60 -10.77
CA TYR A 159 -3.30 -16.23 -9.54
C TYR A 159 -2.15 -16.68 -8.64
N GLU A 160 -1.06 -17.20 -9.23
CA GLU A 160 0.14 -17.63 -8.49
C GLU A 160 0.74 -16.46 -7.70
N PHE A 161 0.89 -15.29 -8.33
CA PHE A 161 1.36 -14.10 -7.62
C PHE A 161 0.46 -13.70 -6.44
N TYR A 162 -0.86 -13.73 -6.60
CA TYR A 162 -1.79 -13.32 -5.55
C TYR A 162 -1.92 -14.34 -4.41
N GLU A 163 -1.80 -15.64 -4.72
CA GLU A 163 -1.82 -16.73 -3.73
C GLU A 163 -0.56 -16.76 -2.86
N GLU A 164 0.57 -16.25 -3.37
CA GLU A 164 1.83 -16.11 -2.62
C GLU A 164 1.90 -14.88 -1.71
N LEU A 165 0.91 -13.99 -1.74
CA LEU A 165 0.95 -12.78 -0.90
C LEU A 165 0.91 -13.13 0.59
N PRO A 166 1.63 -12.37 1.45
CA PRO A 166 1.54 -12.57 2.89
C PRO A 166 0.10 -12.42 3.38
N VAL A 167 -0.39 -13.42 4.11
CA VAL A 167 -1.73 -13.48 4.72
C VAL A 167 -1.66 -13.13 6.20
#